data_AF-A0AA50ZJH1-F1
#
_entry.id   AF-A0AA50ZJH1-F1
#
_cell.length_a   1.000
_cell.length_b   1.000
_cell.length_c   1.000
_cell.angle_alpha   90.00
_cell.angle_beta   90.00
_cell.angle_gamma   90.00
#
_symmetry.space_group_name_H-M   'P 1'
#
loop_
_entity.id
_entity.type
_entity.pdbx_description
1 polymer ?
#
loop_
_entity_poly.entity_id
_entity_poly.type
_entity_poly.pdbx_seq_one_letter_code
_entity_poly.pdbx_strand_id
1 'polypeptide(L)'
;QVKGKELLDKNLYRNFILHMCSLHDFGLLSPVALYQTVQVLNQMLADNAEAKERMRESLKAQREHWNAVGKYQQPVVIDHKPQVATAKLNNAEASPSVRRKTSNLQNANKMASASSNFNKTSSPGPSNAESKRKMSSGSI
;
A
#
# COMPACT_ATOMS: atom_id res chain seq x y z
N GLN A 1 22.45 17.67 5.77
CA GLN A 1 22.59 16.24 5.36
C GLN A 1 22.37 15.25 6.52
N VAL A 2 22.70 15.57 7.77
CA VAL A 2 22.56 14.67 8.95
C VAL A 2 21.20 13.97 9.06
N LYS A 3 20.09 14.67 8.84
CA LYS A 3 18.74 14.08 8.92
C LYS A 3 18.46 13.00 7.86
N GLY A 4 19.12 13.08 6.69
CA GLY A 4 18.99 12.04 5.66
C GLY A 4 19.65 10.74 6.08
N LYS A 5 20.80 10.80 6.75
CA LYS A 5 21.49 9.62 7.29
C LYS A 5 20.65 8.98 8.40
N GLU A 6 20.14 9.78 9.33
CA GLU A 6 19.26 9.30 10.40
C GLU A 6 17.99 8.62 9.85
N LEU A 7 17.41 9.17 8.78
CA LEU A 7 16.24 8.62 8.10
C LEU A 7 16.53 7.22 7.52
N LEU A 8 17.70 7.04 6.89
CA LEU A 8 18.13 5.75 6.36
C LEU A 8 18.44 4.76 7.49
N ASP A 9 19.14 5.19 8.53
CA ASP A 9 19.49 4.37 9.69
C ASP A 9 18.24 3.86 10.44
N LYS A 10 17.15 4.63 10.42
CA LYS A 10 15.83 4.27 10.97
C LYS A 10 14.94 3.45 10.02
N ASN A 11 15.43 3.07 8.83
CA ASN A 11 14.65 2.36 7.81
C ASN A 11 13.35 3.11 7.43
N LEU A 12 13.42 4.44 7.26
CA LEU A 12 12.27 5.28 6.92
C LEU A 12 12.22 5.69 5.45
N TYR A 13 13.15 5.22 4.61
CA TYR A 13 13.23 5.59 3.19
C TYR A 13 11.89 5.50 2.48
N ARG A 14 11.20 4.36 2.55
CA ARG A 14 9.91 4.15 1.87
C ARG A 14 8.82 5.11 2.38
N ASN A 15 8.72 5.29 3.68
CA ASN A 15 7.74 6.20 4.30
C ASN A 15 7.98 7.65 3.87
N PHE A 16 9.24 8.07 3.83
CA PHE A 16 9.60 9.40 3.40
C PHE A 16 9.25 9.65 1.93
N ILE A 17 9.58 8.71 1.03
CA ILE A 17 9.23 8.84 -0.39
C ILE A 17 7.70 8.94 -0.57
N LEU A 18 6.93 8.11 0.14
CA LEU A 18 5.47 8.19 0.12
C LEU A 18 4.96 9.57 0.57
N HIS A 19 5.52 10.14 1.64
CA HIS A 19 5.16 11.48 2.09
C HIS A 19 5.55 12.56 1.09
N MET A 20 6.71 12.46 0.43
CA MET A 20 7.12 13.39 -0.62
C MET A 20 6.17 13.37 -1.82
N CYS A 21 5.72 12.18 -2.24
CA CYS A 21 4.67 12.05 -3.25
C CYS A 21 3.36 12.72 -2.79
N SER A 22 2.92 12.48 -1.55
CA SER A 22 1.72 13.15 -1.02
C SER A 22 1.84 14.68 -1.06
N LEU A 23 2.99 15.25 -0.67
CA LEU A 23 3.20 16.70 -0.74
C LEU A 23 3.14 17.24 -2.18
N HIS A 24 3.69 16.49 -3.14
CA HIS A 24 3.62 16.84 -4.55
C HIS A 24 2.17 16.81 -5.07
N ASP A 25 1.40 15.79 -4.71
CA ASP A 25 -0.01 15.65 -5.14
C ASP A 25 -0.90 16.76 -4.56
N PHE A 26 -0.57 17.29 -3.38
CA PHE A 26 -1.22 18.47 -2.80
C PHE A 26 -0.74 19.80 -3.39
N GLY A 27 0.19 19.79 -4.35
CA GLY A 27 0.75 21.00 -4.95
C GLY A 27 1.68 21.79 -4.01
N LEU A 28 2.11 21.20 -2.90
CA LEU A 28 3.00 21.83 -1.91
C LEU A 28 4.48 21.63 -2.22
N LEU A 29 4.79 20.75 -3.17
CA LEU A 29 6.15 20.42 -3.57
C LEU A 29 6.23 20.37 -5.10
N SER A 30 7.21 21.06 -5.69
CA SER A 30 7.40 21.06 -7.13
C SER A 30 7.98 19.72 -7.63
N PRO A 31 7.70 19.30 -8.88
CA PRO A 31 8.28 18.09 -9.44
C PRO A 31 9.82 18.09 -9.42
N VAL A 32 10.42 19.26 -9.65
CA VAL A 32 11.89 19.43 -9.64
C VAL A 32 12.45 19.21 -8.23
N ALA A 33 11.82 19.80 -7.21
CA ALA A 33 12.26 19.64 -5.82
C ALA A 33 12.10 18.19 -5.35
N LEU A 34 11.00 17.52 -5.71
CA LEU A 34 10.81 16.09 -5.47
C LEU A 34 11.95 15.27 -6.08
N TYR A 35 12.21 15.44 -7.38
CA TYR A 35 13.25 14.70 -8.10
C TYR A 35 14.63 14.90 -7.47
N GLN A 36 15.04 16.15 -7.21
CA GLN A 36 16.33 16.44 -6.59
C GLN A 36 16.46 15.81 -5.20
N THR A 37 15.41 15.86 -4.39
CA THR A 37 15.40 15.26 -3.05
C THR A 37 15.57 13.75 -3.12
N VAL A 38 14.88 13.09 -4.06
CA VAL A 38 15.01 11.64 -4.29
C VAL A 38 16.42 11.29 -4.76
N GLN A 39 17.01 12.06 -5.66
CA GLN A 39 18.37 11.82 -6.15
C GLN A 39 19.42 11.90 -5.04
N VAL A 40 19.34 12.94 -4.19
CA VAL A 40 20.26 13.07 -3.05
C VAL A 40 20.08 11.90 -2.09
N LEU A 41 18.84 11.50 -1.79
CA LEU A 41 18.58 10.39 -0.89
C LEU A 41 19.05 9.04 -1.46
N ASN A 42 18.87 8.82 -2.76
CA ASN A 42 19.36 7.65 -3.46
C ASN A 42 20.89 7.57 -3.45
N GLN A 43 21.57 8.70 -3.65
CA GLN A 43 23.03 8.77 -3.55
C GLN A 43 23.49 8.43 -2.13
N MET A 44 22.89 9.04 -1.10
CA MET A 44 23.20 8.73 0.30
C MET A 44 22.95 7.25 0.63
N LEU A 45 21.88 6.66 0.09
CA LEU A 45 21.61 5.24 0.25
C LEU A 45 22.64 4.40 -0.50
N ALA A 46 23.05 4.80 -1.70
CA ALA A 46 24.06 4.09 -2.49
C ALA A 46 25.37 3.93 -1.70
N ASP A 47 25.76 4.97 -0.97
CA ASP A 47 27.00 5.03 -0.18
C ASP A 47 26.88 4.38 1.21
N ASN A 48 25.66 4.01 1.66
CA ASN A 48 25.41 3.42 2.98
C ASN A 48 25.02 1.93 2.87
N ALA A 49 26.03 1.06 2.78
CA ALA A 49 25.83 -0.39 2.69
C ALA A 49 25.12 -0.97 3.93
N GLU A 50 25.42 -0.45 5.12
CA GLU A 50 24.82 -0.90 6.38
C GLU A 50 23.31 -0.63 6.42
N ALA A 51 22.87 0.56 6.03
CA ALA A 51 21.44 0.87 5.94
C ALA A 51 20.73 -0.04 4.94
N LYS A 52 21.32 -0.31 3.77
CA LYS A 52 20.72 -1.25 2.79
C LYS A 52 20.53 -2.63 3.41
N GLU A 53 21.51 -3.12 4.17
CA GLU A 53 21.42 -4.45 4.76
C GLU A 53 20.37 -4.51 5.88
N ARG A 54 20.33 -3.53 6.77
CA ARG A 54 19.28 -3.41 7.79
C ARG A 54 17.88 -3.37 7.18
N MET A 55 17.71 -2.67 6.04
CA MET A 55 16.44 -2.65 5.32
C MET A 55 16.06 -4.05 4.80
N ARG A 56 17.01 -4.83 4.29
CA ARG A 56 16.80 -6.21 3.84
C ARG A 56 16.45 -7.15 4.99
N GLU A 57 17.19 -7.06 6.08
CA GLU A 57 16.95 -7.85 7.29
C GLU A 57 15.57 -7.56 7.87
N SER A 58 15.19 -6.29 7.99
CA SER A 58 13.87 -5.88 8.45
C SER A 58 12.76 -6.47 7.57
N LEU A 59 12.93 -6.44 6.24
CA LEU A 59 11.97 -7.01 5.31
C LEU A 59 11.89 -8.54 5.42
N LYS A 60 13.04 -9.20 5.59
CA LYS A 60 13.11 -10.66 5.80
C LYS A 60 12.38 -11.06 7.08
N ALA A 61 12.69 -10.41 8.20
CA ALA A 61 12.05 -10.66 9.49
C ALA A 61 10.53 -10.44 9.44
N GLN A 62 10.08 -9.35 8.80
CA GLN A 62 8.65 -9.09 8.59
C GLN A 62 7.99 -10.19 7.75
N ARG A 63 8.63 -10.63 6.66
CA ARG A 63 8.12 -11.71 5.81
C ARG A 63 8.03 -13.03 6.56
N GLU A 64 9.06 -13.38 7.32
CA GLU A 64 9.08 -14.60 8.15
C GLU A 64 7.99 -14.55 9.21
N HIS A 65 7.83 -13.42 9.89
CA HIS A 65 6.77 -13.20 10.85
C HIS A 65 5.38 -13.34 10.21
N TRP A 66 5.15 -12.73 9.04
CA TRP A 66 3.89 -12.88 8.30
C TRP A 66 3.62 -14.32 7.89
N ASN A 67 4.64 -15.05 7.44
CA ASN A 67 4.50 -16.45 7.07
C ASN A 67 4.22 -17.36 8.28
N ALA A 68 4.73 -16.99 9.46
CA ALA A 68 4.47 -17.71 10.71
C ALA A 68 3.06 -17.42 11.24
N VAL A 69 2.68 -16.14 11.37
CA VAL A 69 1.41 -15.72 12.00
C VAL A 69 0.23 -15.81 11.03
N GLY A 70 0.45 -15.56 9.74
CA GLY A 70 -0.58 -15.62 8.69
C GLY A 70 -1.17 -17.01 8.49
N LYS A 71 -0.47 -18.07 8.91
CA LYS A 71 -1.00 -19.44 8.93
C LYS A 71 -2.03 -19.67 10.04
N TYR A 72 -2.03 -18.83 11.07
CA TYR A 72 -2.91 -18.96 12.25
C TYR A 72 -3.98 -17.87 12.34
N GLN A 73 -3.93 -16.83 11.52
CA GLN A 73 -5.04 -15.90 11.37
C GLN A 73 -6.12 -16.54 10.47
N GLN A 74 -6.99 -17.34 11.10
CA GLN A 74 -8.32 -17.61 10.56
C GLN A 74 -8.97 -16.27 10.16
N PRO A 75 -9.76 -16.20 9.08
CA PRO A 75 -10.61 -15.05 8.83
C PRO A 75 -11.38 -14.78 10.12
N VAL A 76 -11.29 -13.56 10.65
CA VAL A 76 -12.17 -13.15 11.74
C VAL A 76 -13.58 -13.36 11.20
N VAL A 77 -14.26 -14.42 11.65
CA VAL A 77 -15.68 -14.61 11.40
C VAL A 77 -16.32 -13.43 12.10
N ILE A 78 -16.70 -12.42 11.31
CA ILE A 78 -17.51 -11.31 11.81
C ILE A 78 -18.89 -11.92 12.06
N ASP A 79 -19.04 -12.50 13.24
CA ASP A 79 -20.33 -12.94 13.73
C ASP A 79 -21.21 -11.69 13.76
N HIS A 80 -22.25 -11.67 12.93
CA HIS A 80 -23.18 -10.55 12.88
C HIS A 80 -24.01 -10.59 14.15
N LYS A 81 -23.43 -10.09 15.25
CA LYS A 81 -24.15 -9.96 16.52
C LYS A 81 -25.39 -9.11 16.25
N PRO A 82 -26.61 -9.61 16.52
CA PRO A 82 -27.82 -8.83 16.32
C PRO A 82 -27.70 -7.52 17.12
N GLN A 83 -28.01 -6.40 16.47
CA GLN A 83 -28.06 -5.09 17.12
C GLN A 83 -29.08 -5.15 18.26
N VAL A 84 -28.61 -5.30 19.48
CA VAL A 84 -29.44 -5.09 20.66
C VAL A 84 -29.37 -3.60 21.00
N ALA A 85 -30.56 -3.01 21.11
CA ALA A 85 -30.80 -1.60 21.32
C ALA A 85 -29.97 -0.98 22.45
N THR A 86 -29.64 0.29 22.27
CA THR A 86 -28.89 1.16 23.17
C THR A 86 -29.44 1.15 24.61
N ALA A 87 -28.66 0.66 25.56
CA ALA A 87 -28.86 0.96 26.98
C ALA A 87 -27.73 1.90 27.46
N LYS A 88 -28.12 3.10 27.89
CA LYS A 88 -27.25 4.06 28.59
C LYS A 88 -27.11 3.62 30.05
N LEU A 89 -25.90 3.72 30.64
CA LEU A 89 -25.65 4.35 31.95
C LEU A 89 -24.16 4.37 32.35
N ASN A 90 -23.89 5.23 33.33
CA ASN A 90 -22.66 5.95 33.67
C ASN A 90 -21.52 5.17 34.38
N ASN A 91 -20.33 5.77 34.30
CA ASN A 91 -19.17 5.76 35.22
C ASN A 91 -18.66 4.45 35.85
N ALA A 92 -17.49 4.02 35.38
CA ALA A 92 -16.43 3.43 36.19
C ALA A 92 -15.07 3.91 35.66
N GLU A 93 -14.21 4.39 36.55
CA GLU A 93 -12.86 4.84 36.24
C GLU A 93 -11.92 3.71 35.78
N ALA A 94 -10.93 4.12 34.98
CA ALA A 94 -9.61 3.52 34.74
C ALA A 94 -9.48 2.25 33.86
N SER A 95 -9.14 2.50 32.59
CA SER A 95 -8.07 1.79 31.87
C SER A 95 -7.57 2.64 30.69
N PRO A 96 -6.26 2.96 30.56
CA PRO A 96 -5.74 3.89 29.54
C PRO A 96 -5.49 3.18 28.20
N SER A 97 -6.31 2.20 27.84
CA SER A 97 -6.10 1.41 26.62
C SER A 97 -7.43 1.01 25.97
N VAL A 98 -8.20 2.01 25.54
CA VAL A 98 -9.37 1.79 24.69
C VAL A 98 -9.38 2.83 23.56
N ARG A 99 -8.87 2.37 22.40
CA ARG A 99 -9.60 2.38 21.13
C ARG A 99 -10.17 3.74 20.70
N ARG A 100 -9.39 4.49 19.91
CA ARG A 100 -9.94 5.57 19.08
C ARG A 100 -10.97 4.97 18.11
N LYS A 101 -12.23 5.29 18.37
CA LYS A 101 -13.41 5.01 17.56
C LYS A 101 -13.31 5.86 16.29
N THR A 102 -12.98 5.26 15.15
CA THR A 102 -13.17 5.92 13.86
C THR A 102 -14.68 6.12 13.67
N SER A 103 -15.09 7.35 13.42
CA SER A 103 -16.48 7.68 13.11
C SER A 103 -16.88 7.01 11.80
N ASN A 104 -18.04 6.35 11.80
CA ASN A 104 -18.71 5.86 10.60
C ASN A 104 -18.99 7.03 9.65
N LEU A 105 -18.24 7.13 8.54
CA LEU A 105 -18.68 7.85 7.35
C LEU A 105 -19.42 6.87 6.43
N GLN A 106 -20.68 6.58 6.76
CA GLN A 106 -21.63 5.99 5.81
C GLN A 106 -22.51 7.11 5.29
N ASN A 107 -22.03 7.86 4.28
CA ASN A 107 -22.86 8.45 3.23
C ASN A 107 -21.99 9.13 2.16
N ALA A 108 -21.75 8.47 1.03
CA ALA A 108 -21.16 9.11 -0.16
C ALA A 108 -21.89 8.78 -1.48
N ASN A 109 -23.02 8.06 -1.43
CA ASN A 109 -23.72 7.59 -2.64
C ASN A 109 -24.85 8.51 -3.13
N LYS A 110 -24.76 9.84 -2.97
CA LYS A 110 -25.84 10.74 -3.46
C LYS A 110 -25.44 11.99 -4.25
N MET A 111 -24.18 12.20 -4.62
CA MET A 111 -23.80 13.39 -5.41
C MET A 111 -22.67 13.08 -6.41
N ALA A 112 -23.03 12.55 -7.58
CA ALA A 112 -22.32 12.77 -8.87
C ALA A 112 -23.01 12.01 -10.02
N SER A 113 -24.34 12.11 -10.14
CA SER A 113 -25.05 11.82 -11.38
C SER A 113 -25.26 13.13 -12.14
N ALA A 114 -24.26 13.59 -12.88
CA ALA A 114 -24.40 14.51 -14.02
C ALA A 114 -23.01 14.90 -14.54
N SER A 115 -22.46 14.12 -15.48
CA SER A 115 -21.80 14.68 -16.66
C SER A 115 -21.69 13.59 -17.72
N SER A 116 -22.21 13.96 -18.88
CA SER A 116 -22.61 13.16 -20.03
C SER A 116 -21.45 12.74 -20.95
N ASN A 117 -21.65 11.60 -21.60
CA ASN A 117 -21.20 11.21 -22.93
C ASN A 117 -19.69 11.19 -23.23
N PHE A 118 -19.13 9.97 -23.31
CA PHE A 118 -18.13 9.67 -24.32
C PHE A 118 -18.48 8.34 -25.03
N ASN A 119 -18.62 8.44 -26.35
CA ASN A 119 -19.15 7.40 -27.21
C ASN A 119 -18.23 6.18 -27.34
N LYS A 120 -18.90 5.05 -27.52
CA LYS A 120 -18.40 3.69 -27.78
C LYS A 120 -18.14 3.50 -29.27
N THR A 121 -16.90 3.17 -29.66
CA THR A 121 -16.54 2.57 -30.96
C THR A 121 -15.48 1.50 -30.70
N SER A 122 -15.86 0.22 -30.63
CA SER A 122 -15.87 -0.78 -31.73
C SER A 122 -14.47 -1.20 -32.20
N SER A 123 -14.04 -2.40 -31.80
CA SER A 123 -13.17 -3.26 -32.62
C SER A 123 -13.58 -4.73 -32.46
N PRO A 124 -13.83 -5.45 -33.56
CA PRO A 124 -14.27 -6.84 -33.56
C PRO A 124 -13.06 -7.78 -33.50
N GLY A 125 -13.22 -8.93 -32.84
CA GLY A 125 -12.36 -10.10 -33.11
C GLY A 125 -12.69 -10.70 -34.48
N PRO A 126 -11.84 -11.62 -34.96
CA PRO A 126 -12.41 -12.92 -35.29
C PRO A 126 -11.57 -14.09 -34.77
N SER A 127 -12.31 -15.17 -34.53
CA SER A 127 -11.90 -16.49 -34.10
C SER A 127 -11.52 -17.41 -35.26
N ASN A 128 -10.65 -18.39 -34.94
CA ASN A 128 -10.64 -19.79 -35.41
C ASN A 128 -9.78 -20.18 -36.62
N ALA A 129 -8.78 -21.07 -36.41
CA ALA A 129 -8.74 -22.43 -36.98
C ALA A 129 -7.32 -23.07 -36.92
N GLU A 130 -7.30 -24.36 -36.60
CA GLU A 130 -6.20 -25.29 -36.35
C GLU A 130 -5.50 -25.81 -37.64
N SER A 131 -4.18 -26.08 -37.60
CA SER A 131 -3.55 -27.18 -38.37
C SER A 131 -2.09 -27.50 -37.96
N LYS A 132 -1.86 -28.79 -37.69
CA LYS A 132 -0.61 -29.52 -37.42
C LYS A 132 0.48 -29.41 -38.51
N ARG A 133 1.77 -29.51 -38.10
CA ARG A 133 2.84 -30.47 -38.53
C ARG A 133 4.23 -29.96 -38.03
N LYS A 134 4.89 -30.58 -37.03
CA LYS A 134 5.84 -31.72 -36.98
C LYS A 134 7.25 -31.49 -37.58
N MET A 135 8.27 -31.82 -36.76
CA MET A 135 9.68 -32.21 -37.01
C MET A 135 10.76 -31.11 -37.17
N SER A 136 11.79 -31.09 -36.30
CA SER A 136 13.08 -31.75 -36.60
C SER A 136 14.10 -31.61 -35.44
N SER A 137 14.93 -32.65 -35.35
CA SER A 137 15.97 -33.02 -34.36
C SER A 137 17.26 -32.19 -34.46
N GLY A 138 18.10 -32.25 -33.41
CA GLY A 138 19.55 -32.17 -33.59
C GLY A 138 20.38 -31.81 -32.36
N SER A 139 20.60 -32.76 -31.45
CA SER A 139 21.77 -32.77 -30.56
C SER A 139 22.77 -33.80 -31.07
N ILE A 140 24.03 -33.40 -31.22
CA ILE A 140 25.23 -34.20 -30.92
C ILE A 140 26.21 -33.25 -30.24
#